data_AF-Q9SBU4-F1
#
_entry.id   AF-Q9SBU4-F1
#
_cell.length_a   1.000
_cell.length_b   1.000
_cell.length_c   1.000
_cell.angle_alpha   90.00
_cell.angle_beta   90.00
_cell.angle_gamma   90.00
#
_symmetry.space_group_name_H-M   'P 1'
#
loop_
_entity.id
_entity.type
_entity.pdbx_description
1 polymer ?
#
loop_
_entity_poly.entity_id
_entity_poly.type
_entity_poly.pdbx_seq_one_letter_code
_entity_poly.pdbx_strand_id
1 'polypeptide(L)'
;MAMAMPKLGGLRMRPAAPSAAGVPVLGARRCAVKVRTAAPAMTVSDPTKAGFMSDEDRAALAKELGYRQLGKELPDHVTLNTIVQSMPKEVFEIDHGKAWRAVLTSITAMAGCLYLISVSPWYLLPFAWALAGTAFTGFFVVGHDAGHRSFHKNNLIEDIVGTIMFAPLIYPFEPWRIKHNHHHAHTNKLEEDTAWVPIEQEKMKDWNGVTSALFKFFLGTPLKLWASVGHWAIWHFDLNKYTEKQRPRVIVSLLACAAFACTVLPWLVINHGVWGLVKYWLMPWLGYHFWMSTFTVIHHTAPHIPFKPAAEWNAAKAQLSGTVHCDFPAWVEFLTHDISVHVPHHVSSKIPWYNLRKAHASLKENWGEHMCETTFNWRMLKNIFTELHVYDEKTFGYKPFDWKKEEPLFAAQRAAYPNSM
;
A
#
# COMPACT_ATOMS: atom_id res chain seq x y z
N MET A 1 27.79 54.82 3.27
CA MET A 1 27.40 55.89 2.34
C MET A 1 26.19 55.40 1.57
N ALA A 2 25.05 56.06 1.72
CA ALA A 2 23.71 55.57 1.40
C ALA A 2 23.25 55.96 -0.02
N MET A 3 22.47 55.09 -0.69
CA MET A 3 21.48 55.41 -1.74
C MET A 3 20.49 54.23 -1.80
N ALA A 4 19.23 54.32 -1.33
CA ALA A 4 18.04 55.07 -1.77
C ALA A 4 17.26 54.38 -2.91
N MET A 5 16.10 53.80 -2.56
CA MET A 5 15.07 53.23 -3.46
C MET A 5 14.10 54.31 -4.00
N PRO A 6 13.47 54.13 -5.17
CA PRO A 6 12.41 55.02 -5.64
C PRO A 6 11.00 54.58 -5.21
N LYS A 7 10.15 55.58 -4.93
CA LYS A 7 8.74 55.49 -4.50
C LYS A 7 7.77 55.29 -5.68
N LEU A 8 6.70 54.54 -5.42
CA LEU A 8 5.50 54.39 -6.25
C LEU A 8 4.62 55.66 -6.20
N GLY A 9 4.21 56.16 -7.37
CA GLY A 9 3.25 57.25 -7.53
C GLY A 9 1.81 56.75 -7.59
N GLY A 10 0.92 57.39 -6.82
CA GLY A 10 -0.51 57.09 -6.79
C GLY A 10 -1.29 57.75 -7.92
N LEU A 11 -2.41 57.13 -8.30
CA LEU A 11 -3.41 57.72 -9.19
C LEU A 11 -4.75 57.86 -8.45
N ARG A 12 -5.28 59.10 -8.48
CA ARG A 12 -6.57 59.54 -7.92
C ARG A 12 -7.75 58.98 -8.72
N MET A 13 -8.80 58.56 -8.04
CA MET A 13 -10.12 58.29 -8.64
C MET A 13 -10.90 59.60 -8.87
N ARG A 14 -11.64 59.66 -9.99
CA ARG A 14 -12.74 60.61 -10.25
C ARG A 14 -14.07 59.83 -10.32
N PRO A 15 -15.19 60.41 -9.86
CA PRO A 15 -16.50 59.74 -9.87
C PRO A 15 -17.30 60.07 -11.14
N ALA A 16 -18.20 59.16 -11.54
CA ALA A 16 -19.28 59.44 -12.48
C ALA A 16 -20.58 58.76 -12.03
N ALA A 17 -21.67 59.47 -12.28
CA ALA A 17 -23.03 59.33 -11.73
C ALA A 17 -23.88 58.22 -12.43
N PRO A 18 -25.13 57.98 -11.98
CA PRO A 18 -25.81 56.68 -12.11
C PRO A 18 -26.69 56.56 -13.37
N SER A 19 -26.88 55.33 -13.85
CA SER A 19 -28.04 54.99 -14.68
C SER A 19 -28.68 53.68 -14.20
N ALA A 20 -29.96 53.78 -13.87
CA ALA A 20 -30.83 52.67 -13.55
C ALA A 20 -31.14 51.85 -14.81
N ALA A 21 -31.00 50.53 -14.71
CA ALA A 21 -31.73 49.55 -15.51
C ALA A 21 -31.81 48.26 -14.70
N GLY A 22 -33.03 47.87 -14.32
CA GLY A 22 -33.30 46.70 -13.50
C GLY A 22 -32.92 45.41 -14.21
N VAL A 23 -32.29 44.51 -13.47
CA VAL A 23 -32.12 43.09 -13.82
C VAL A 23 -32.76 42.28 -12.68
N PRO A 24 -33.59 41.27 -12.97
CA PRO A 24 -34.36 40.60 -11.94
C PRO A 24 -33.44 39.79 -11.02
N VAL A 25 -33.67 39.92 -9.71
CA VAL A 25 -33.04 39.08 -8.68
C VAL A 25 -33.53 37.65 -8.87
N LEU A 26 -32.69 36.81 -9.47
CA LEU A 26 -32.82 35.36 -9.42
C LEU A 26 -32.58 34.92 -7.97
N GLY A 27 -33.68 34.57 -7.30
CA GLY A 27 -33.68 34.13 -5.91
C GLY A 27 -32.63 33.04 -5.67
N ALA A 28 -31.81 33.27 -4.65
CA ALA A 28 -30.88 32.27 -4.14
C ALA A 28 -31.66 31.03 -3.69
N ARG A 29 -31.77 30.02 -4.56
CA ARG A 29 -32.13 28.68 -4.14
C ARG A 29 -30.99 28.20 -3.25
N ARG A 30 -31.20 28.27 -1.93
CA ARG A 30 -30.44 27.47 -0.97
C ARG A 30 -30.58 26.02 -1.41
N CYS A 31 -29.55 25.51 -2.06
CA CYS A 31 -29.43 24.09 -2.31
C CYS A 31 -29.17 23.46 -0.94
N ALA A 32 -30.26 23.11 -0.24
CA ALA A 32 -30.18 22.30 0.96
C ALA A 32 -29.62 20.95 0.50
N VAL A 33 -28.31 20.76 0.69
CA VAL A 33 -27.69 19.45 0.62
C VAL A 33 -28.39 18.62 1.68
N LYS A 34 -29.34 17.77 1.26
CA LYS A 34 -29.87 16.70 2.09
C LYS A 34 -28.67 15.82 2.41
N VAL A 35 -28.08 16.02 3.59
CA VAL A 35 -27.19 15.05 4.22
C VAL A 35 -28.01 13.78 4.32
N ARG A 36 -27.75 12.81 3.44
CA ARG A 36 -28.27 11.46 3.61
C ARG A 36 -27.77 11.00 4.96
N THR A 37 -28.70 10.62 5.82
CA THR A 37 -28.43 9.97 7.10
C THR A 37 -27.38 8.89 6.89
N ALA A 38 -26.37 8.90 7.77
CA ALA A 38 -25.23 8.01 7.77
C ALA A 38 -25.62 6.57 7.45
N ALA A 39 -24.73 5.86 6.74
CA ALA A 39 -24.81 4.42 6.64
C ALA A 39 -24.97 3.83 8.07
N PRO A 40 -25.79 2.78 8.26
CA PRO A 40 -25.95 2.19 9.58
C PRO A 40 -24.57 1.84 10.15
N ALA A 41 -24.35 2.22 11.41
CA ALA A 41 -23.16 1.83 12.15
C ALA A 41 -23.00 0.31 12.13
N MET A 42 -21.75 -0.17 12.14
CA MET A 42 -21.43 -1.60 12.14
C MET A 42 -22.31 -2.34 13.16
N THR A 43 -23.13 -3.27 12.67
CA THR A 43 -24.10 -3.99 13.53
C THR A 43 -23.44 -5.01 14.45
N VAL A 44 -22.16 -5.31 14.21
CA VAL A 44 -21.36 -6.22 15.01
C VAL A 44 -20.42 -5.42 15.91
N SER A 45 -20.53 -5.61 17.22
CA SER A 45 -19.81 -4.79 18.22
C SER A 45 -18.28 -4.94 18.18
N ASP A 46 -17.78 -6.04 17.62
CA ASP A 46 -16.34 -6.29 17.47
C ASP A 46 -16.04 -7.21 16.27
N PRO A 47 -15.57 -6.68 15.12
CA PRO A 47 -15.24 -7.48 13.94
C PRO A 47 -14.05 -8.42 14.16
N THR A 48 -13.16 -8.21 15.13
CA THR A 48 -12.00 -9.10 15.34
C THR A 48 -12.41 -10.47 15.90
N LYS A 49 -13.65 -10.59 16.38
CA LYS A 49 -14.26 -11.85 16.80
C LYS A 49 -14.89 -12.64 15.64
N ALA A 50 -14.73 -12.19 14.39
CA ALA A 50 -15.33 -12.83 13.23
C ALA A 50 -15.09 -14.35 13.17
N GLY A 51 -13.89 -14.80 13.56
CA GLY A 51 -13.52 -16.22 13.58
C GLY A 51 -14.36 -17.11 14.50
N PHE A 52 -15.05 -16.53 15.48
CA PHE A 52 -15.90 -17.23 16.47
C PHE A 52 -17.39 -17.05 16.23
N MET A 53 -17.79 -16.28 15.21
CA MET A 53 -19.19 -16.04 14.88
C MET A 53 -19.84 -17.25 14.21
N SER A 54 -21.17 -17.30 14.24
CA SER A 54 -21.93 -18.22 13.40
C SER A 54 -21.60 -18.00 11.92
N ASP A 55 -21.79 -19.02 11.09
CA ASP A 55 -21.50 -18.92 9.65
C ASP A 55 -22.38 -17.86 8.97
N GLU A 56 -23.62 -17.69 9.44
CA GLU A 56 -24.57 -16.68 8.96
C GLU A 56 -24.12 -15.26 9.31
N ASP A 57 -23.76 -15.01 10.57
CA ASP A 57 -23.29 -13.70 11.03
C ASP A 57 -21.96 -13.32 10.36
N ARG A 58 -21.05 -14.29 10.22
CA ARG A 58 -19.77 -14.08 9.55
C ARG A 58 -19.94 -13.76 8.07
N ALA A 59 -20.88 -14.42 7.38
CA ALA A 59 -21.20 -14.10 5.99
C ALA A 59 -21.87 -12.73 5.84
N ALA A 60 -22.75 -12.35 6.77
CA ALA A 60 -23.36 -11.02 6.80
C ALA A 60 -22.29 -9.93 7.00
N LEU A 61 -21.37 -10.13 7.95
CA LEU A 61 -20.26 -9.23 8.20
C LEU A 61 -19.30 -9.16 7.00
N ALA A 62 -18.99 -10.28 6.34
CA ALA A 62 -18.19 -10.30 5.12
C ALA A 62 -18.76 -9.35 4.05
N LYS A 63 -20.06 -9.48 3.78
CA LYS A 63 -20.79 -8.64 2.80
C LYS A 63 -20.79 -7.17 3.22
N GLU A 64 -20.95 -6.88 4.50
CA GLU A 64 -20.92 -5.52 5.04
C GLU A 64 -19.55 -4.85 4.83
N LEU A 65 -18.48 -5.61 5.06
CA LEU A 65 -17.11 -5.15 4.98
C LEU A 65 -16.51 -5.14 3.56
N GLY A 66 -17.17 -5.80 2.60
CA GLY A 66 -16.71 -5.93 1.22
C GLY A 66 -15.72 -7.06 1.01
N TYR A 67 -15.98 -8.21 1.65
CA TYR A 67 -15.20 -9.44 1.53
C TYR A 67 -16.10 -10.56 1.00
N ARG A 68 -15.50 -11.47 0.22
CA ARG A 68 -16.17 -12.69 -0.23
C ARG A 68 -16.25 -13.71 0.91
N GLN A 69 -15.23 -13.74 1.77
CA GLN A 69 -15.16 -14.65 2.91
C GLN A 69 -14.31 -14.06 4.04
N LEU A 70 -14.77 -14.23 5.28
CA LEU A 70 -13.96 -14.06 6.48
C LEU A 70 -13.64 -15.45 7.06
N GLY A 71 -12.39 -15.67 7.46
CA GLY A 71 -11.94 -16.96 7.99
C GLY A 71 -12.51 -17.26 9.38
N LYS A 72 -12.79 -18.54 9.64
CA LYS A 72 -13.01 -19.09 10.98
C LYS A 72 -11.72 -19.05 11.79
N GLU A 73 -11.83 -19.03 13.10
CA GLU A 73 -10.66 -19.11 13.98
C GLU A 73 -9.89 -20.41 13.71
N LEU A 74 -8.58 -20.28 13.47
CA LEU A 74 -7.70 -21.42 13.31
C LEU A 74 -7.46 -22.09 14.67
N PRO A 75 -7.53 -23.43 14.79
CA PRO A 75 -7.28 -24.11 16.06
C PRO A 75 -5.86 -23.87 16.61
N ASP A 76 -5.71 -23.70 17.92
CA ASP A 76 -4.43 -23.36 18.56
C ASP A 76 -3.31 -24.39 18.37
N HIS A 77 -3.67 -25.66 18.14
CA HIS A 77 -2.71 -26.73 17.90
C HIS A 77 -2.12 -26.72 16.49
N VAL A 78 -2.71 -25.96 15.55
CA VAL A 78 -2.20 -25.85 14.18
C VAL A 78 -0.97 -24.96 14.18
N THR A 79 0.14 -25.48 13.67
CA THR A 79 1.38 -24.73 13.52
C THR A 79 1.57 -24.26 12.10
N LEU A 80 2.38 -23.20 11.91
CA LEU A 80 2.74 -22.72 10.58
C LEU A 80 3.41 -23.83 9.74
N ASN A 81 4.23 -24.66 10.37
CA ASN A 81 4.86 -25.79 9.70
C ASN A 81 3.85 -26.84 9.21
N THR A 82 2.79 -27.12 9.98
CA THR A 82 1.70 -28.02 9.55
C THR A 82 1.02 -27.49 8.29
N ILE A 83 0.77 -26.18 8.22
CA ILE A 83 0.18 -25.53 7.04
C ILE A 83 1.13 -25.62 5.84
N VAL A 84 2.42 -25.32 6.03
CA VAL A 84 3.45 -25.44 4.98
C VAL A 84 3.54 -26.87 4.43
N GLN A 85 3.51 -27.87 5.31
CA GLN A 85 3.58 -29.29 4.93
C GLN A 85 2.33 -29.80 4.20
N SER A 86 1.19 -29.10 4.31
CA SER A 86 -0.03 -29.45 3.59
C SER A 86 0.04 -29.11 2.09
N MET A 87 0.96 -28.22 1.70
CA MET A 87 1.15 -27.83 0.30
C MET A 87 2.04 -28.83 -0.45
N PRO A 88 1.80 -29.03 -1.76
CA PRO A 88 2.58 -29.99 -2.54
C PRO A 88 4.00 -29.46 -2.81
N LYS A 89 5.01 -30.32 -2.74
CA LYS A 89 6.44 -29.92 -2.72
C LYS A 89 6.87 -29.10 -3.93
N GLU A 90 6.24 -29.33 -5.09
CA GLU A 90 6.59 -28.65 -6.32
C GLU A 90 6.28 -27.14 -6.30
N VAL A 91 5.44 -26.63 -5.37
CA VAL A 91 5.23 -25.18 -5.26
C VAL A 91 6.48 -24.45 -4.76
N PHE A 92 7.40 -25.17 -4.10
CA PHE A 92 8.67 -24.63 -3.62
C PHE A 92 9.82 -24.78 -4.61
N GLU A 93 9.60 -25.42 -5.76
CA GLU A 93 10.65 -25.68 -6.73
C GLU A 93 10.95 -24.43 -7.56
N ILE A 94 12.24 -24.06 -7.58
CA ILE A 94 12.74 -22.96 -8.39
C ILE A 94 12.97 -23.43 -9.83
N ASP A 95 12.19 -22.86 -10.75
CA ASP A 95 12.35 -22.92 -12.20
C ASP A 95 13.01 -21.61 -12.69
N HIS A 96 14.26 -21.72 -13.14
CA HIS A 96 15.02 -20.55 -13.61
C HIS A 96 14.40 -19.92 -14.86
N GLY A 97 13.77 -20.70 -15.75
CA GLY A 97 13.14 -20.16 -16.96
C GLY A 97 11.93 -19.29 -16.60
N LYS A 98 11.07 -19.76 -15.70
CA LYS A 98 9.96 -18.96 -15.15
C LYS A 98 10.46 -17.71 -14.42
N ALA A 99 11.48 -17.83 -13.58
CA ALA A 99 12.06 -16.71 -12.85
C ALA A 99 12.59 -15.61 -13.79
N TRP A 100 13.45 -15.97 -14.75
CA TRP A 100 14.00 -15.00 -15.71
C TRP A 100 12.97 -14.42 -16.68
N ARG A 101 11.86 -15.12 -16.95
CA ARG A 101 10.72 -14.54 -17.68
C ARG A 101 10.10 -13.34 -16.96
N ALA A 102 10.13 -13.31 -15.63
CA ALA A 102 9.65 -12.14 -14.88
C ALA A 102 10.54 -10.92 -15.11
N VAL A 103 11.88 -11.10 -15.14
CA VAL A 103 12.83 -10.04 -15.50
C VAL A 103 12.55 -9.50 -16.90
N LEU A 104 12.44 -10.40 -17.89
CA LEU A 104 12.17 -10.01 -19.28
C LEU A 104 10.83 -9.28 -19.40
N THR A 105 9.79 -9.77 -18.74
CA THR A 105 8.46 -9.15 -18.74
C THR A 105 8.49 -7.77 -18.13
N SER A 106 9.12 -7.60 -16.95
CA SER A 106 9.26 -6.30 -16.30
C SER A 106 10.00 -5.30 -17.17
N ILE A 107 11.17 -5.66 -17.72
CA ILE A 107 11.96 -4.77 -18.58
C ILE A 107 11.19 -4.39 -19.86
N THR A 108 10.52 -5.34 -20.49
CA THR A 108 9.76 -5.10 -21.73
C THR A 108 8.55 -4.21 -21.46
N ALA A 109 7.79 -4.48 -20.40
CA ALA A 109 6.63 -3.69 -20.01
C ALA A 109 7.04 -2.24 -19.67
N MET A 110 8.12 -2.09 -18.91
CA MET A 110 8.72 -0.80 -18.60
C MET A 110 9.10 -0.01 -19.85
N ALA A 111 9.88 -0.62 -20.75
CA ALA A 111 10.32 0.02 -21.98
C ALA A 111 9.12 0.44 -22.85
N GLY A 112 8.11 -0.44 -22.98
CA GLY A 112 6.86 -0.15 -23.69
C GLY A 112 6.08 1.01 -23.05
N CYS A 113 6.01 1.08 -21.72
CA CYS A 113 5.34 2.17 -21.00
C CYS A 113 6.09 3.49 -21.16
N LEU A 114 7.42 3.49 -21.08
CA LEU A 114 8.22 4.70 -21.29
C LEU A 114 8.11 5.21 -22.73
N TYR A 115 8.08 4.31 -23.71
CA TYR A 115 7.78 4.64 -25.10
C TYR A 115 6.37 5.24 -25.24
N LEU A 116 5.35 4.60 -24.65
CA LEU A 116 3.98 5.12 -24.65
C LEU A 116 3.92 6.53 -24.05
N ILE A 117 4.57 6.77 -22.92
CA ILE A 117 4.68 8.09 -22.30
C ILE A 117 5.35 9.09 -23.26
N SER A 118 6.38 8.68 -24.01
CA SER A 118 7.10 9.55 -24.93
C SER A 118 6.23 10.09 -26.07
N VAL A 119 5.34 9.26 -26.61
CA VAL A 119 4.45 9.60 -27.74
C VAL A 119 3.06 10.09 -27.31
N SER A 120 2.70 9.92 -26.04
CA SER A 120 1.38 10.28 -25.54
C SER A 120 1.19 11.81 -25.47
N PRO A 121 0.05 12.33 -25.95
CA PRO A 121 -0.33 13.71 -25.69
C PRO A 121 -0.60 13.92 -24.20
N TRP A 122 -0.47 15.17 -23.73
CA TRP A 122 -0.49 15.49 -22.30
C TRP A 122 -1.74 14.98 -21.55
N TYR A 123 -2.90 14.96 -22.22
CA TYR A 123 -4.16 14.52 -21.62
C TYR A 123 -4.28 12.99 -21.46
N LEU A 124 -3.42 12.20 -22.14
CA LEU A 124 -3.32 10.75 -21.94
C LEU A 124 -2.21 10.34 -20.97
N LEU A 125 -1.36 11.28 -20.54
CA LEU A 125 -0.27 10.99 -19.61
C LEU A 125 -0.75 10.37 -18.28
N PRO A 126 -1.87 10.77 -17.66
CA PRO A 126 -2.35 10.10 -16.45
C PRO A 126 -2.57 8.59 -16.61
N PHE A 127 -3.13 8.16 -17.75
CA PHE A 127 -3.31 6.74 -18.05
C PHE A 127 -1.99 6.03 -18.34
N ALA A 128 -1.11 6.68 -19.10
CA ALA A 128 0.22 6.15 -19.37
C ALA A 128 1.06 6.01 -18.09
N TRP A 129 0.95 6.96 -17.15
CA TRP A 129 1.60 6.90 -15.84
C TRP A 129 1.02 5.82 -14.93
N ALA A 130 -0.30 5.61 -14.94
CA ALA A 130 -0.92 4.51 -14.19
C ALA A 130 -0.42 3.14 -14.68
N LEU A 131 -0.37 2.95 -16.01
CA LEU A 131 0.17 1.74 -16.60
C LEU A 131 1.67 1.58 -16.29
N ALA A 132 2.45 2.65 -16.46
CA ALA A 132 3.88 2.65 -16.14
C ALA A 132 4.14 2.33 -14.66
N GLY A 133 3.41 2.96 -13.73
CA GLY A 133 3.53 2.67 -12.30
C GLY A 133 3.27 1.20 -11.97
N THR A 134 2.29 0.58 -12.65
CA THR A 134 2.02 -0.86 -12.53
C THR A 134 3.21 -1.69 -13.04
N ALA A 135 3.79 -1.34 -14.19
CA ALA A 135 4.97 -2.01 -14.73
C ALA A 135 6.24 -1.80 -13.88
N PHE A 136 6.42 -0.61 -13.27
CA PHE A 136 7.49 -0.33 -12.30
C PHE A 136 7.37 -1.24 -11.08
N THR A 137 6.15 -1.54 -10.61
CA THR A 137 5.94 -2.50 -9.53
C THR A 137 6.45 -3.91 -9.89
N GLY A 138 6.40 -4.30 -11.16
CA GLY A 138 7.01 -5.55 -11.62
C GLY A 138 8.52 -5.64 -11.35
N PHE A 139 9.25 -4.52 -11.32
CA PHE A 139 10.66 -4.52 -10.91
C PHE A 139 10.82 -4.86 -9.43
N PHE A 140 9.97 -4.25 -8.60
CA PHE A 140 9.95 -4.53 -7.17
C PHE A 140 9.63 -6.00 -6.90
N VAL A 141 8.66 -6.59 -7.60
CA VAL A 141 8.27 -7.98 -7.34
C VAL A 141 9.37 -8.97 -7.74
N VAL A 142 10.11 -8.71 -8.83
CA VAL A 142 11.28 -9.54 -9.18
C VAL A 142 12.36 -9.48 -8.09
N GLY A 143 12.71 -8.27 -7.63
CA GLY A 143 13.69 -8.17 -6.56
C GLY A 143 13.15 -8.68 -5.21
N HIS A 144 11.84 -8.62 -4.99
CA HIS A 144 11.18 -9.19 -3.82
C HIS A 144 11.39 -10.70 -3.72
N ASP A 145 11.14 -11.44 -4.80
CA ASP A 145 11.37 -12.89 -4.84
C ASP A 145 12.85 -13.24 -4.60
N ALA A 146 13.76 -12.41 -5.14
CA ALA A 146 15.19 -12.53 -4.88
C ALA A 146 15.56 -12.25 -3.41
N GLY A 147 14.86 -11.29 -2.77
CA GLY A 147 14.96 -11.00 -1.35
C GLY A 147 14.57 -12.18 -0.47
N HIS A 148 13.60 -12.99 -0.92
CA HIS A 148 13.13 -14.19 -0.24
C HIS A 148 13.87 -15.48 -0.60
N ARG A 149 14.89 -15.39 -1.47
CA ARG A 149 15.65 -16.57 -1.95
C ARG A 149 14.78 -17.56 -2.73
N SER A 150 13.82 -17.03 -3.50
CA SER A 150 12.88 -17.82 -4.29
C SER A 150 13.06 -17.66 -5.80
N PHE A 151 13.96 -16.77 -6.26
CA PHE A 151 14.15 -16.49 -7.67
C PHE A 151 15.28 -17.35 -8.30
N HIS A 152 16.35 -17.63 -7.58
CA HIS A 152 17.49 -18.43 -8.05
C HIS A 152 18.15 -19.24 -6.92
N LYS A 153 18.64 -20.44 -7.23
CA LYS A 153 19.36 -21.30 -6.25
C LYS A 153 20.70 -20.74 -5.76
N ASN A 154 21.15 -19.60 -6.28
CA ASN A 154 22.46 -19.00 -5.97
C ASN A 154 22.22 -17.64 -5.33
N ASN A 155 22.53 -17.53 -4.05
CA ASN A 155 22.30 -16.33 -3.25
C ASN A 155 23.05 -15.08 -3.78
N LEU A 156 24.17 -15.24 -4.49
CA LEU A 156 24.85 -14.11 -5.11
C LEU A 156 24.06 -13.57 -6.31
N ILE A 157 23.48 -14.45 -7.13
CA ILE A 157 22.62 -14.04 -8.25
C ILE A 157 21.38 -13.33 -7.71
N GLU A 158 20.78 -13.87 -6.65
CA GLU A 158 19.67 -13.22 -5.95
C GLU A 158 20.03 -11.82 -5.46
N ASP A 159 21.20 -11.66 -4.82
CA ASP A 159 21.64 -10.37 -4.30
C ASP A 159 21.89 -9.35 -5.42
N ILE A 160 22.47 -9.78 -6.55
CA ILE A 160 22.72 -8.95 -7.73
C ILE A 160 21.41 -8.54 -8.41
N VAL A 161 20.54 -9.51 -8.72
CA VAL A 161 19.26 -9.26 -9.38
C VAL A 161 18.39 -8.36 -8.52
N GLY A 162 18.26 -8.66 -7.22
CA GLY A 162 17.53 -7.82 -6.28
C GLY A 162 18.00 -6.38 -6.29
N THR A 163 19.32 -6.18 -6.22
CA THR A 163 19.93 -4.85 -6.21
C THR A 163 19.72 -4.09 -7.52
N ILE A 164 19.87 -4.74 -8.67
CA ILE A 164 19.68 -4.12 -10.00
C ILE A 164 18.20 -3.76 -10.22
N MET A 165 17.28 -4.66 -9.89
CA MET A 165 15.84 -4.43 -10.11
C MET A 165 15.30 -3.34 -9.19
N PHE A 166 15.86 -3.17 -7.99
CA PHE A 166 15.43 -2.15 -7.04
C PHE A 166 16.05 -0.76 -7.30
N ALA A 167 17.21 -0.67 -7.97
CA ALA A 167 17.92 0.60 -8.17
C ALA A 167 17.11 1.67 -8.92
N PRO A 168 16.36 1.37 -10.01
CA PRO A 168 15.50 2.35 -10.68
C PRO A 168 14.36 2.90 -9.82
N LEU A 169 13.96 2.14 -8.81
CA LEU A 169 12.95 2.54 -7.82
C LEU A 169 13.54 3.40 -6.70
N ILE A 170 14.87 3.57 -6.69
CA ILE A 170 15.66 4.19 -5.61
C ILE A 170 15.27 3.54 -4.27
N TYR A 171 15.06 2.23 -4.26
CA TYR A 171 14.67 1.49 -3.06
C TYR A 171 15.84 0.61 -2.64
N PRO A 172 16.59 0.89 -1.57
CA PRO A 172 17.77 0.08 -1.25
C PRO A 172 17.40 -1.37 -0.92
N PHE A 173 17.85 -2.32 -1.76
CA PHE A 173 17.46 -3.73 -1.69
C PHE A 173 17.72 -4.40 -0.34
N GLU A 174 18.94 -4.30 0.19
CA GLU A 174 19.30 -4.94 1.46
C GLU A 174 18.55 -4.33 2.66
N PRO A 175 18.48 -3.00 2.84
CA PRO A 175 17.58 -2.35 3.79
C PRO A 175 16.15 -2.85 3.76
N TRP A 176 15.59 -2.96 2.55
CA TRP A 176 14.24 -3.46 2.34
C TRP A 176 14.11 -4.92 2.74
N ARG A 177 15.01 -5.79 2.29
CA ARG A 177 14.97 -7.22 2.55
C ARG A 177 15.03 -7.54 4.04
N ILE A 178 15.92 -6.88 4.79
CA ILE A 178 16.03 -7.06 6.25
C ILE A 178 14.70 -6.73 6.92
N LYS A 179 14.09 -5.60 6.54
CA LYS A 179 12.83 -5.11 7.08
C LYS A 179 11.66 -6.02 6.72
N HIS A 180 11.54 -6.37 5.45
CA HIS A 180 10.47 -7.22 4.92
C HIS A 180 10.54 -8.63 5.53
N ASN A 181 11.72 -9.23 5.65
CA ASN A 181 11.87 -10.52 6.32
C ASN A 181 11.50 -10.46 7.81
N HIS A 182 11.71 -9.32 8.47
CA HIS A 182 11.26 -9.11 9.84
C HIS A 182 9.73 -9.03 9.92
N HIS A 183 9.07 -8.35 8.98
CA HIS A 183 7.61 -8.36 8.84
C HIS A 183 7.06 -9.78 8.61
N HIS A 184 7.68 -10.57 7.73
CA HIS A 184 7.29 -11.98 7.51
C HIS A 184 7.45 -12.85 8.76
N ALA A 185 8.42 -12.57 9.62
CA ALA A 185 8.60 -13.30 10.87
C ALA A 185 7.58 -12.88 11.95
N HIS A 186 7.05 -11.65 11.89
CA HIS A 186 6.27 -11.03 12.97
C HIS A 186 4.99 -10.34 12.47
N THR A 187 4.37 -10.86 11.41
CA THR A 187 3.19 -10.26 10.77
C THR A 187 2.08 -10.02 11.80
N ASN A 188 1.55 -8.80 11.86
CA ASN A 188 0.54 -8.33 12.81
C ASN A 188 0.88 -8.59 14.29
N LYS A 189 2.16 -8.71 14.63
CA LYS A 189 2.65 -8.71 16.00
C LYS A 189 2.91 -7.27 16.41
N LEU A 190 2.18 -6.79 17.42
CA LEU A 190 2.30 -5.42 17.91
C LEU A 190 3.76 -5.11 18.29
N GLU A 191 4.23 -3.90 17.99
CA GLU A 191 5.59 -3.39 18.21
C GLU A 191 6.71 -4.04 17.38
N GLU A 192 6.61 -5.33 17.05
CA GLU A 192 7.62 -6.06 16.27
C GLU A 192 7.38 -5.96 14.75
N ASP A 193 6.12 -5.99 14.30
CA ASP A 193 5.84 -5.78 12.90
C ASP A 193 6.34 -4.40 12.45
N THR A 194 6.76 -4.34 11.19
CA THR A 194 7.32 -3.16 10.57
C THR A 194 6.43 -2.57 9.48
N ALA A 195 5.39 -3.28 9.08
CA ALA A 195 4.42 -2.84 8.09
C ALA A 195 3.06 -2.57 8.74
N TRP A 196 2.45 -1.43 8.39
CA TRP A 196 1.06 -1.06 8.75
C TRP A 196 0.68 -1.17 10.23
N VAL A 197 1.65 -1.04 11.14
CA VAL A 197 1.39 -0.97 12.58
C VAL A 197 0.41 0.18 12.87
N PRO A 198 -0.73 -0.09 13.55
CA PRO A 198 -1.71 0.92 13.86
C PRO A 198 -1.11 2.00 14.79
N ILE A 199 -1.64 3.22 14.69
CA ILE A 199 -1.18 4.32 15.54
C ILE A 199 -1.70 4.10 16.96
N GLU A 200 -0.81 4.03 17.94
CA GLU A 200 -1.20 4.02 19.35
C GLU A 200 -1.82 5.35 19.77
N GLN A 201 -2.86 5.27 20.60
CA GLN A 201 -3.55 6.45 21.12
C GLN A 201 -2.62 7.35 21.94
N GLU A 202 -1.69 6.76 22.69
CA GLU A 202 -0.73 7.50 23.50
C GLU A 202 0.17 8.39 22.64
N LYS A 203 0.69 7.86 21.53
CA LYS A 203 1.57 8.59 20.60
C LYS A 203 0.87 9.82 20.00
N MET A 204 -0.45 9.76 19.81
CA MET A 204 -1.21 10.90 19.30
C MET A 204 -1.37 12.04 20.31
N LYS A 205 -1.24 11.77 21.63
CA LYS A 205 -1.37 12.81 22.67
C LYS A 205 -0.22 13.83 22.60
N ASP A 206 0.95 13.38 22.17
CA ASP A 206 2.15 14.22 22.05
C ASP A 206 2.16 15.07 20.78
N TRP A 207 1.22 14.85 19.86
CA TRP A 207 1.18 15.58 18.60
C TRP A 207 0.56 16.96 18.76
N ASN A 208 1.24 17.98 18.23
CA ASN A 208 0.63 19.29 18.07
C ASN A 208 -0.53 19.24 17.03
N GLY A 209 -1.39 20.26 17.04
CA GLY A 209 -2.58 20.29 16.20
C GLY A 209 -2.31 20.19 14.68
N VAL A 210 -1.18 20.73 14.21
CA VAL A 210 -0.80 20.68 12.78
C VAL A 210 -0.36 19.27 12.40
N THR A 211 0.53 18.66 13.18
CA THR A 211 0.98 17.28 12.98
C THR A 211 -0.22 16.34 12.99
N SER A 212 -1.10 16.47 13.98
CA SER A 212 -2.31 15.65 14.08
C SER A 212 -3.22 15.82 12.86
N ALA A 213 -3.46 17.05 12.40
CA ALA A 213 -4.28 17.31 11.22
C ALA A 213 -3.67 16.70 9.94
N LEU A 214 -2.35 16.85 9.73
CA LEU A 214 -1.65 16.30 8.56
C LEU A 214 -1.67 14.77 8.55
N PHE A 215 -1.41 14.13 9.69
CA PHE A 215 -1.44 12.67 9.79
C PHE A 215 -2.86 12.13 9.58
N LYS A 216 -3.87 12.74 10.20
CA LYS A 216 -5.27 12.36 9.99
C LYS A 216 -5.70 12.50 8.53
N PHE A 217 -5.32 13.61 7.89
CA PHE A 217 -5.62 13.83 6.48
C PHE A 217 -4.91 12.81 5.59
N PHE A 218 -3.62 12.56 5.80
CA PHE A 218 -2.86 11.66 4.94
C PHE A 218 -3.28 10.20 5.13
N LEU A 219 -3.35 9.71 6.37
CA LEU A 219 -3.65 8.30 6.65
C LEU A 219 -5.13 7.97 6.70
N GLY A 220 -6.01 8.97 6.79
CA GLY A 220 -7.46 8.79 6.74
C GLY A 220 -8.13 9.31 5.48
N THR A 221 -7.37 9.37 4.38
CA THR A 221 -7.88 9.59 3.02
C THR A 221 -7.21 8.58 2.07
N PRO A 222 -7.60 8.53 0.78
CA PRO A 222 -6.92 7.70 -0.22
C PRO A 222 -5.42 8.02 -0.39
N LEU A 223 -4.93 9.14 0.14
CA LEU A 223 -3.50 9.43 0.21
C LEU A 223 -2.73 8.39 1.02
N LYS A 224 -3.40 7.62 1.90
CA LYS A 224 -2.85 6.44 2.57
C LYS A 224 -2.23 5.46 1.59
N LEU A 225 -2.74 5.39 0.36
CA LEU A 225 -2.19 4.57 -0.72
C LEU A 225 -0.82 5.07 -1.22
N TRP A 226 -0.24 6.14 -0.67
CA TRP A 226 1.16 6.54 -0.91
C TRP A 226 2.02 6.51 0.36
N ALA A 227 1.52 5.92 1.46
CA ALA A 227 2.26 5.88 2.73
C ALA A 227 3.62 5.15 2.65
N SER A 228 3.80 4.30 1.64
CA SER A 228 5.06 3.64 1.34
C SER A 228 6.19 4.64 1.01
N VAL A 229 5.89 5.86 0.57
CA VAL A 229 6.90 6.93 0.38
C VAL A 229 7.51 7.35 1.73
N GLY A 230 6.66 7.57 2.73
CA GLY A 230 7.12 7.90 4.08
C GLY A 230 7.89 6.73 4.71
N HIS A 231 7.34 5.51 4.61
CA HIS A 231 8.02 4.30 5.07
C HIS A 231 9.41 4.15 4.41
N TRP A 232 9.48 4.38 3.10
CA TRP A 232 10.71 4.30 2.32
C TRP A 232 11.80 5.24 2.83
N ALA A 233 11.45 6.52 3.02
CA ALA A 233 12.37 7.54 3.48
C ALA A 233 12.83 7.29 4.94
N ILE A 234 11.91 6.88 5.82
CA ILE A 234 12.20 6.69 7.25
C ILE A 234 13.11 5.48 7.48
N TRP A 235 12.91 4.39 6.74
CA TRP A 235 13.50 3.11 7.10
C TRP A 235 14.76 2.72 6.35
N HIS A 236 14.95 3.16 5.10
CA HIS A 236 15.92 2.48 4.23
C HIS A 236 17.25 3.21 4.00
N PHE A 237 17.38 4.45 4.46
CA PHE A 237 18.59 5.26 4.22
C PHE A 237 19.41 5.54 5.48
N ASP A 238 18.90 5.23 6.67
CA ASP A 238 19.59 5.45 7.93
C ASP A 238 20.44 4.22 8.35
N LEU A 239 21.76 4.35 8.22
CA LEU A 239 22.72 3.29 8.57
C LEU A 239 22.70 2.91 10.07
N ASN A 240 22.18 3.77 10.95
CA ASN A 240 22.11 3.50 12.38
C ASN A 240 21.06 2.44 12.73
N LYS A 241 20.14 2.14 11.81
CA LYS A 241 19.12 1.10 11.96
C LYS A 241 19.66 -0.32 11.70
N TYR A 242 20.91 -0.45 11.28
CA TYR A 242 21.51 -1.71 10.86
C TYR A 242 22.74 -2.08 11.71
N THR A 243 22.84 -3.36 12.05
CA THR A 243 23.98 -3.93 12.77
C THR A 243 25.26 -3.83 11.95
N GLU A 244 26.42 -3.84 12.61
CA GLU A 244 27.73 -3.78 11.93
C GLU A 244 27.92 -4.88 10.88
N LYS A 245 27.38 -6.07 11.13
CA LYS A 245 27.40 -7.20 10.18
C LYS A 245 26.53 -6.95 8.94
N GLN A 246 25.45 -6.19 9.05
CA GLN A 246 24.54 -5.88 7.93
C GLN A 246 25.06 -4.72 7.08
N ARG A 247 25.76 -3.75 7.69
CA ARG A 247 26.19 -2.50 7.05
C ARG A 247 26.90 -2.66 5.70
N PRO A 248 27.84 -3.60 5.49
CA PRO A 248 28.52 -3.73 4.20
C PRO A 248 27.55 -3.95 3.03
N ARG A 249 26.55 -4.83 3.22
CA ARG A 249 25.55 -5.14 2.18
C ARG A 249 24.55 -4.00 2.00
N VAL A 250 24.21 -3.31 3.09
CA VAL A 250 23.37 -2.10 3.05
C VAL A 250 24.04 -1.00 2.23
N ILE A 251 25.34 -0.76 2.46
CA ILE A 251 26.11 0.23 1.71
C ILE A 251 26.12 -0.10 0.22
N VAL A 252 26.32 -1.36 -0.17
CA VAL A 252 26.25 -1.76 -1.60
C VAL A 252 24.89 -1.41 -2.21
N SER A 253 23.79 -1.69 -1.51
CA SER A 253 22.44 -1.36 -2.00
C SER A 253 22.20 0.16 -2.11
N LEU A 254 22.72 0.94 -1.16
CA LEU A 254 22.65 2.40 -1.20
C LEU A 254 23.48 2.97 -2.35
N LEU A 255 24.69 2.44 -2.57
CA LEU A 255 25.55 2.85 -3.68
C LEU A 255 24.91 2.53 -5.04
N ALA A 256 24.19 1.42 -5.18
CA ALA A 256 23.45 1.11 -6.40
C ALA A 256 22.32 2.13 -6.67
N CYS A 257 21.55 2.50 -5.64
CA CYS A 257 20.53 3.54 -5.75
C CYS A 257 21.14 4.91 -6.07
N ALA A 258 22.27 5.25 -5.42
CA ALA A 258 22.99 6.49 -5.67
C ALA A 258 23.57 6.52 -7.09
N ALA A 259 24.09 5.40 -7.59
CA ALA A 259 24.59 5.30 -8.96
C ALA A 259 23.47 5.57 -9.97
N PHE A 260 22.28 4.99 -9.78
CA PHE A 260 21.12 5.30 -10.62
C PHE A 260 20.72 6.78 -10.49
N ALA A 261 20.58 7.28 -9.26
CA ALA A 261 20.15 8.65 -8.99
C ALA A 261 21.11 9.70 -9.57
N CYS A 262 22.42 9.49 -9.49
CA CYS A 262 23.45 10.41 -9.97
C CYS A 262 23.76 10.28 -11.47
N THR A 263 23.21 9.28 -12.16
CA THR A 263 23.43 9.10 -13.61
C THR A 263 22.14 9.34 -14.39
N VAL A 264 21.09 8.59 -14.10
CA VAL A 264 19.86 8.59 -14.89
C VAL A 264 19.03 9.84 -14.66
N LEU A 265 18.88 10.29 -13.41
CA LEU A 265 18.05 11.49 -13.13
C LEU A 265 18.67 12.77 -13.73
N PRO A 266 19.99 13.06 -13.59
CA PRO A 266 20.62 14.17 -14.29
C PRO A 266 20.53 14.03 -15.81
N TRP A 267 20.71 12.82 -16.35
CA TRP A 267 20.57 12.58 -17.80
C TRP A 267 19.17 12.95 -18.30
N LEU A 268 18.11 12.61 -17.56
CA LEU A 268 16.73 13.02 -17.87
C LEU A 268 16.59 14.54 -17.87
N VAL A 269 17.17 15.22 -16.88
CA VAL A 269 17.11 16.69 -16.78
C VAL A 269 17.87 17.36 -17.93
N ILE A 270 19.05 16.86 -18.29
CA ILE A 270 19.90 17.42 -19.35
C ILE A 270 19.23 17.29 -20.72
N ASN A 271 18.60 16.14 -21.01
CA ASN A 271 18.06 15.84 -22.34
C ASN A 271 16.58 16.21 -22.51
N HIS A 272 15.82 16.27 -21.41
CA HIS A 272 14.36 16.46 -21.44
C HIS A 272 13.86 17.54 -20.48
N GLY A 273 14.77 18.28 -19.84
CA GLY A 273 14.44 19.27 -18.81
C GLY A 273 13.90 18.66 -17.53
N VAL A 274 13.58 19.51 -16.55
CA VAL A 274 12.94 19.08 -15.28
C VAL A 274 11.64 18.32 -15.54
N TRP A 275 10.91 18.67 -16.60
CA TRP A 275 9.71 17.95 -16.98
C TRP A 275 9.99 16.50 -17.40
N GLY A 276 11.15 16.20 -18.00
CA GLY A 276 11.56 14.83 -18.29
C GLY A 276 11.68 13.96 -17.04
N LEU A 277 12.25 14.51 -15.97
CA LEU A 277 12.32 13.83 -14.67
C LEU A 277 10.92 13.53 -14.14
N VAL A 278 10.00 14.49 -14.20
CA VAL A 278 8.61 14.31 -13.75
C VAL A 278 7.91 13.24 -14.59
N LYS A 279 8.00 13.38 -15.92
CA LYS A 279 7.28 12.59 -16.91
C LYS A 279 7.72 11.13 -16.95
N TYR A 280 9.03 10.87 -16.91
CA TYR A 280 9.58 9.52 -17.13
C TYR A 280 9.97 8.78 -15.85
N TRP A 281 10.17 9.47 -14.73
CA TRP A 281 10.57 8.84 -13.48
C TRP A 281 9.62 9.12 -12.32
N LEU A 282 9.38 10.39 -11.96
CA LEU A 282 8.61 10.72 -10.75
C LEU A 282 7.17 10.19 -10.80
N MET A 283 6.44 10.41 -11.89
CA MET A 283 5.04 9.99 -11.99
C MET A 283 4.88 8.45 -12.03
N PRO A 284 5.68 7.69 -12.83
CA PRO A 284 5.70 6.24 -12.72
C PRO A 284 6.13 5.74 -11.33
N TRP A 285 7.13 6.37 -10.71
CA TRP A 285 7.59 6.03 -9.35
C TRP A 285 6.49 6.25 -8.29
N LEU A 286 5.71 7.33 -8.41
CA LEU A 286 4.53 7.54 -7.59
C LEU A 286 3.44 6.49 -7.85
N GLY A 287 3.27 6.04 -9.09
CA GLY A 287 2.37 4.93 -9.42
C GLY A 287 2.86 3.58 -8.85
N TYR A 288 4.16 3.36 -8.78
CA TYR A 288 4.75 2.22 -8.07
C TYR A 288 4.46 2.29 -6.56
N HIS A 289 4.70 3.44 -5.93
CA HIS A 289 4.41 3.63 -4.50
C HIS A 289 2.92 3.48 -4.18
N PHE A 290 2.05 3.89 -5.11
CA PHE A 290 0.61 3.60 -5.06
C PHE A 290 0.34 2.11 -4.90
N TRP A 291 0.89 1.30 -5.81
CA TRP A 291 0.69 -0.16 -5.78
C TRP A 291 1.34 -0.82 -4.57
N MET A 292 2.54 -0.41 -4.19
CA MET A 292 3.21 -0.89 -2.99
C MET A 292 2.35 -0.75 -1.74
N SER A 293 1.80 0.44 -1.53
CA SER A 293 0.90 0.66 -0.40
C SER A 293 -0.43 -0.05 -0.58
N THR A 294 -0.98 -0.09 -1.79
CA THR A 294 -2.27 -0.74 -2.08
C THR A 294 -2.22 -2.24 -1.78
N PHE A 295 -1.23 -2.97 -2.30
CA PHE A 295 -1.09 -4.40 -2.01
C PHE A 295 -0.87 -4.62 -0.52
N THR A 296 0.12 -3.96 0.07
CA THR A 296 0.46 -4.23 1.47
C THR A 296 -0.65 -3.84 2.46
N VAL A 297 -1.37 -2.73 2.24
CA VAL A 297 -2.47 -2.35 3.14
C VAL A 297 -3.66 -3.29 3.00
N ILE A 298 -4.04 -3.68 1.78
CA ILE A 298 -5.18 -4.57 1.57
C ILE A 298 -4.91 -5.95 2.16
N HIS A 299 -3.70 -6.47 2.02
CA HIS A 299 -3.39 -7.80 2.50
C HIS A 299 -3.18 -7.89 4.02
N HIS A 300 -2.85 -6.80 4.70
CA HIS A 300 -2.52 -6.78 6.14
C HIS A 300 -3.46 -5.94 7.01
N THR A 301 -4.38 -5.18 6.43
CA THR A 301 -5.26 -4.27 7.19
C THR A 301 -6.72 -4.54 6.84
N ALA A 302 -7.42 -5.19 7.77
CA ALA A 302 -8.84 -5.44 7.67
C ALA A 302 -9.52 -5.27 9.05
N PRO A 303 -10.82 -4.94 9.11
CA PRO A 303 -11.50 -4.72 10.39
C PRO A 303 -11.47 -5.95 11.32
N HIS A 304 -11.46 -7.15 10.75
CA HIS A 304 -11.50 -8.42 11.47
C HIS A 304 -10.11 -9.04 11.71
N ILE A 305 -9.04 -8.39 11.28
CA ILE A 305 -7.66 -8.86 11.44
C ILE A 305 -6.97 -8.03 12.53
N PRO A 306 -6.67 -8.62 13.71
CA PRO A 306 -6.09 -7.89 14.82
C PRO A 306 -4.55 -7.77 14.72
N PHE A 307 -4.01 -6.72 15.32
CA PHE A 307 -2.60 -6.60 15.72
C PHE A 307 -2.44 -7.08 17.16
N LYS A 308 -1.89 -8.28 17.37
CA LYS A 308 -1.85 -8.91 18.70
C LYS A 308 -0.54 -8.61 19.45
N PRO A 309 -0.59 -8.42 20.78
CA PRO A 309 0.63 -8.37 21.59
C PRO A 309 1.36 -9.72 21.54
N ALA A 310 2.66 -9.71 21.83
CA ALA A 310 3.51 -10.89 21.71
C ALA A 310 3.00 -12.13 22.48
N ALA A 311 2.35 -11.91 23.63
CA ALA A 311 1.79 -12.98 24.47
C ALA A 311 0.59 -13.70 23.84
N GLU A 312 -0.14 -13.05 22.94
CA GLU A 312 -1.34 -13.58 22.28
C GLU A 312 -1.12 -13.86 20.78
N TRP A 313 0.09 -13.62 20.31
CA TRP A 313 0.44 -13.77 18.91
C TRP A 313 0.76 -15.23 18.58
N ASN A 314 0.22 -15.70 17.45
CA ASN A 314 0.48 -17.02 16.91
C ASN A 314 0.79 -16.89 15.41
N ALA A 315 1.95 -17.43 14.99
CA ALA A 315 2.42 -17.35 13.62
C ALA A 315 1.46 -17.96 12.61
N ALA A 316 0.88 -19.14 12.90
CA ALA A 316 -0.04 -19.80 11.98
C ALA A 316 -1.29 -18.95 11.72
N LYS A 317 -1.87 -18.39 12.81
CA LYS A 317 -3.03 -17.49 12.74
C LYS A 317 -2.70 -16.23 11.96
N ALA A 318 -1.56 -15.59 12.26
CA ALA A 318 -1.16 -14.34 11.61
C ALA A 318 -0.89 -14.52 10.10
N GLN A 319 -0.21 -15.60 9.70
CA GLN A 319 0.14 -15.82 8.29
C GLN A 319 -1.05 -16.32 7.45
N LEU A 320 -1.86 -17.26 7.96
CA LEU A 320 -2.94 -17.88 7.19
C LEU A 320 -4.25 -17.08 7.26
N SER A 321 -4.69 -16.74 8.48
CA SER A 321 -5.99 -16.09 8.73
C SER A 321 -5.87 -14.57 8.90
N GLY A 322 -4.69 -14.09 9.27
CA GLY A 322 -4.35 -12.67 9.41
C GLY A 322 -3.84 -12.00 8.14
N THR A 323 -3.86 -12.72 7.01
CA THR A 323 -3.52 -12.20 5.69
C THR A 323 -4.73 -12.33 4.76
N VAL A 324 -5.02 -11.29 3.98
CA VAL A 324 -6.13 -11.27 3.02
C VAL A 324 -5.63 -11.67 1.64
N HIS A 325 -6.34 -12.58 0.97
CA HIS A 325 -6.22 -12.77 -0.48
C HIS A 325 -7.16 -11.81 -1.21
N CYS A 326 -6.63 -11.02 -2.14
CA CYS A 326 -7.42 -10.05 -2.92
C CYS A 326 -7.18 -10.25 -4.41
N ASP A 327 -8.24 -10.55 -5.15
CA ASP A 327 -8.16 -10.61 -6.63
C ASP A 327 -8.12 -9.20 -7.22
N PHE A 328 -7.17 -8.98 -8.13
CA PHE A 328 -7.07 -7.75 -8.92
C PHE A 328 -7.37 -8.04 -10.41
N PRO A 329 -7.59 -7.01 -11.25
CA PRO A 329 -7.70 -7.22 -12.69
C PRO A 329 -6.48 -7.96 -13.24
N ALA A 330 -6.70 -8.94 -14.11
CA ALA A 330 -5.64 -9.85 -14.58
C ALA A 330 -4.42 -9.14 -15.19
N TRP A 331 -4.60 -7.96 -15.81
CA TRP A 331 -3.49 -7.19 -16.36
C TRP A 331 -2.60 -6.57 -15.26
N VAL A 332 -3.16 -6.23 -14.10
CA VAL A 332 -2.38 -5.79 -12.93
C VAL A 332 -1.57 -6.97 -12.42
N GLU A 333 -2.22 -8.10 -12.17
CA GLU A 333 -1.58 -9.30 -11.63
C GLU A 333 -0.46 -9.81 -12.54
N PHE A 334 -0.66 -9.76 -13.87
CA PHE A 334 0.38 -10.07 -14.85
C PHE A 334 1.60 -9.14 -14.75
N LEU A 335 1.38 -7.82 -14.69
CA LEU A 335 2.47 -6.84 -14.61
C LEU A 335 3.19 -6.85 -13.25
N THR A 336 2.52 -7.34 -12.21
CA THR A 336 3.05 -7.42 -10.85
C THR A 336 3.33 -8.85 -10.41
N HIS A 337 3.50 -9.78 -11.36
CA HIS A 337 3.87 -11.18 -11.13
C HIS A 337 3.07 -11.86 -10.01
N ASP A 338 1.75 -11.79 -10.05
CA ASP A 338 0.84 -12.46 -9.10
C ASP A 338 1.11 -12.17 -7.61
N ILE A 339 1.80 -11.08 -7.27
CA ILE A 339 2.08 -10.69 -5.87
C ILE A 339 0.81 -10.49 -5.03
N SER A 340 -0.34 -10.28 -5.69
CA SER A 340 -1.66 -10.23 -5.04
C SER A 340 -2.08 -11.56 -4.40
N VAL A 341 -1.52 -12.68 -4.86
CA VAL A 341 -1.74 -14.02 -4.28
C VAL A 341 -0.90 -14.16 -3.01
N HIS A 342 -1.34 -13.44 -1.98
CA HIS A 342 -0.45 -13.03 -0.89
C HIS A 342 -0.43 -14.00 0.30
N VAL A 343 -1.52 -14.74 0.55
CA VAL A 343 -1.58 -15.72 1.65
C VAL A 343 -0.51 -16.81 1.54
N PRO A 344 -0.32 -17.52 0.42
CA PRO A 344 0.76 -18.52 0.33
C PRO A 344 2.14 -17.89 0.48
N HIS A 345 2.34 -16.65 0.03
CA HIS A 345 3.57 -15.90 0.21
C HIS A 345 3.87 -15.64 1.71
N HIS A 346 2.85 -15.36 2.51
CA HIS A 346 2.97 -15.19 3.97
C HIS A 346 3.15 -16.51 4.71
N VAL A 347 2.45 -17.56 4.28
CA VAL A 347 2.65 -18.91 4.82
C VAL A 347 4.08 -19.39 4.57
N SER A 348 4.64 -19.11 3.38
CA SER A 348 6.05 -19.32 3.09
C SER A 348 6.56 -18.41 1.99
N SER A 349 7.42 -17.46 2.36
CA SER A 349 7.97 -16.50 1.40
C SER A 349 8.93 -17.11 0.37
N LYS A 350 9.31 -18.39 0.56
CA LYS A 350 10.14 -19.15 -0.38
C LYS A 350 9.39 -19.64 -1.61
N ILE A 351 8.06 -19.51 -1.65
CA ILE A 351 7.27 -19.89 -2.82
C ILE A 351 7.49 -18.83 -3.91
N PRO A 352 8.07 -19.20 -5.07
CA PRO A 352 8.24 -18.26 -6.17
C PRO A 352 6.89 -17.81 -6.75
N TRP A 353 6.86 -16.59 -7.29
CA TRP A 353 5.64 -15.96 -7.80
C TRP A 353 4.79 -16.86 -8.71
N TYR A 354 5.42 -17.58 -9.63
CA TYR A 354 4.73 -18.42 -10.62
C TYR A 354 4.08 -19.69 -10.05
N ASN A 355 4.33 -19.98 -8.77
CA ASN A 355 3.70 -21.09 -8.05
C ASN A 355 2.67 -20.60 -7.03
N LEU A 356 2.53 -19.29 -6.78
CA LEU A 356 1.63 -18.74 -5.76
C LEU A 356 0.17 -19.19 -5.97
N ARG A 357 -0.34 -19.16 -7.22
CA ARG A 357 -1.72 -19.61 -7.50
C ARG A 357 -1.93 -21.09 -7.21
N LYS A 358 -0.94 -21.94 -7.51
CA LYS A 358 -1.00 -23.38 -7.20
C LYS A 358 -0.97 -23.61 -5.69
N ALA A 359 -0.10 -22.88 -4.98
CA ALA A 359 -0.05 -22.91 -3.52
C ALA A 359 -1.37 -22.43 -2.89
N HIS A 360 -1.94 -21.34 -3.38
CA HIS A 360 -3.24 -20.82 -2.93
C HIS A 360 -4.36 -21.84 -3.13
N ALA A 361 -4.41 -22.51 -4.28
CA ALA A 361 -5.41 -23.56 -4.53
C ALA A 361 -5.30 -24.72 -3.51
N SER A 362 -4.08 -25.16 -3.21
CA SER A 362 -3.84 -26.18 -2.17
C SER A 362 -4.22 -25.70 -0.77
N LEU A 363 -3.88 -24.46 -0.41
CA LEU A 363 -4.29 -23.87 0.87
C LEU A 363 -5.81 -23.77 0.98
N LYS A 364 -6.50 -23.42 -0.10
CA LYS A 364 -7.96 -23.34 -0.13
C LYS A 364 -8.61 -24.71 0.07
N GLU A 365 -8.04 -25.76 -0.52
CA GLU A 365 -8.52 -27.13 -0.32
C GLU A 365 -8.34 -27.60 1.14
N ASN A 366 -7.18 -27.32 1.73
CA ASN A 366 -6.81 -27.84 3.05
C ASN A 366 -7.32 -26.97 4.21
N TRP A 367 -7.41 -25.66 4.02
CA TRP A 367 -7.61 -24.65 5.07
C TRP A 367 -8.58 -23.54 4.68
N GLY A 368 -9.32 -23.70 3.58
CA GLY A 368 -10.12 -22.63 2.98
C GLY A 368 -11.07 -21.95 3.94
N GLU A 369 -11.68 -22.68 4.90
CA GLU A 369 -12.61 -22.09 5.87
C GLU A 369 -11.96 -21.10 6.85
N HIS A 370 -10.63 -21.13 6.99
CA HIS A 370 -9.84 -20.23 7.85
C HIS A 370 -9.22 -19.06 7.09
N MET A 371 -9.35 -19.01 5.76
CA MET A 371 -8.77 -17.98 4.91
C MET A 371 -9.71 -16.79 4.74
N CYS A 372 -9.13 -15.60 4.52
CA CYS A 372 -9.86 -14.38 4.19
C CYS A 372 -9.72 -14.08 2.70
N GLU A 373 -10.85 -13.92 2.00
CA GLU A 373 -10.89 -13.68 0.56
C GLU A 373 -11.70 -12.43 0.20
N THR A 374 -11.19 -11.66 -0.73
CA THR A 374 -11.89 -10.53 -1.34
C THR A 374 -11.53 -10.34 -2.81
N THR A 375 -12.20 -9.39 -3.45
CA THR A 375 -11.88 -8.87 -4.78
C THR A 375 -11.78 -7.36 -4.64
N PHE A 376 -10.84 -6.73 -5.33
CA PHE A 376 -10.60 -5.30 -5.19
C PHE A 376 -11.88 -4.48 -5.39
N ASN A 377 -12.34 -3.79 -4.34
CA ASN A 377 -13.61 -3.07 -4.34
C ASN A 377 -13.61 -1.83 -3.45
N TRP A 378 -14.56 -0.93 -3.74
CA TRP A 378 -14.66 0.36 -3.07
C TRP A 378 -15.13 0.26 -1.63
N ARG A 379 -15.98 -0.72 -1.29
CA ARG A 379 -16.47 -0.92 0.07
C ARG A 379 -15.33 -1.28 1.04
N MET A 380 -14.45 -2.19 0.65
CA MET A 380 -13.24 -2.52 1.40
C MET A 380 -12.32 -1.30 1.55
N LEU A 381 -12.01 -0.62 0.44
CA LEU A 381 -11.15 0.58 0.46
C LEU A 381 -11.71 1.68 1.36
N LYS A 382 -13.03 1.91 1.30
CA LYS A 382 -13.73 2.85 2.17
C LYS A 382 -13.47 2.53 3.64
N ASN A 383 -13.62 1.28 4.07
CA ASN A 383 -13.31 0.86 5.43
C ASN A 383 -11.85 1.15 5.80
N ILE A 384 -10.89 0.84 4.91
CA ILE A 384 -9.47 1.12 5.13
C ILE A 384 -9.18 2.62 5.33
N PHE A 385 -9.92 3.50 4.64
CA PHE A 385 -9.73 4.96 4.70
C PHE A 385 -10.54 5.67 5.79
N THR A 386 -11.65 5.07 6.26
CA THR A 386 -12.54 5.75 7.20
C THR A 386 -12.55 5.10 8.58
N GLU A 387 -12.30 3.79 8.68
CA GLU A 387 -12.46 3.04 9.94
C GLU A 387 -11.15 2.52 10.54
N LEU A 388 -10.10 2.31 9.73
CA LEU A 388 -8.90 1.58 10.15
C LEU A 388 -7.69 2.49 10.40
N HIS A 389 -7.66 3.19 11.54
CA HIS A 389 -6.66 4.23 11.82
C HIS A 389 -5.84 4.02 13.10
N VAL A 390 -6.53 3.92 14.24
CA VAL A 390 -5.94 3.99 15.57
C VAL A 390 -6.06 2.63 16.24
N TYR A 391 -5.02 2.19 16.94
CA TYR A 391 -5.05 0.93 17.66
C TYR A 391 -6.09 0.93 18.79
N ASP A 392 -6.85 -0.16 18.88
CA ASP A 392 -7.78 -0.40 19.98
C ASP A 392 -7.34 -1.56 20.85
N GLU A 393 -6.80 -1.25 22.02
CA GLU A 393 -6.34 -2.24 23.00
C GLU A 393 -7.42 -3.23 23.46
N LYS A 394 -8.72 -2.86 23.34
CA LYS A 394 -9.81 -3.74 23.79
C LYS A 394 -10.12 -4.88 22.82
N THR A 395 -9.95 -4.62 21.53
CA THR A 395 -10.32 -5.53 20.44
C THR A 395 -9.09 -6.04 19.68
N PHE A 396 -7.91 -5.46 19.96
CA PHE A 396 -6.68 -5.57 19.17
C PHE A 396 -6.82 -5.15 17.70
N GLY A 397 -7.93 -4.49 17.37
CA GLY A 397 -8.23 -4.02 16.03
C GLY A 397 -7.97 -2.54 15.88
N TYR A 398 -8.88 -1.88 15.17
CA TYR A 398 -8.77 -0.48 14.80
C TYR A 398 -9.99 0.32 15.22
N LYS A 399 -9.77 1.62 15.43
CA LYS A 399 -10.78 2.65 15.57
C LYS A 399 -10.55 3.75 14.54
N PRO A 400 -11.62 4.43 14.07
CA PRO A 400 -11.47 5.59 13.20
C PRO A 400 -10.85 6.77 13.97
N PHE A 401 -10.19 7.71 13.29
CA PHE A 401 -9.64 8.90 13.96
C PHE A 401 -10.71 9.76 14.67
N ASP A 402 -11.96 9.69 14.20
CA ASP A 402 -13.11 10.43 14.72
C ASP A 402 -14.01 9.58 15.64
N TRP A 403 -13.51 8.48 16.20
CA TRP A 403 -14.29 7.55 17.04
C TRP A 403 -14.95 8.20 18.26
N LYS A 404 -14.36 9.28 18.81
CA LYS A 404 -14.93 10.04 19.94
C LYS A 404 -16.01 11.02 19.51
N LYS A 405 -15.85 11.61 18.32
CA LYS A 405 -16.71 12.66 17.78
C LYS A 405 -16.48 12.73 16.28
N GLU A 406 -17.55 12.52 15.51
CA GLU A 406 -17.51 12.58 14.05
C GLU A 406 -16.89 13.88 13.55
N GLU A 407 -15.94 13.77 12.63
CA GLU A 407 -15.30 14.92 11.99
C GLU A 407 -15.85 15.12 10.56
N PRO A 408 -16.08 16.36 10.10
CA PRO A 408 -16.70 16.62 8.80
C PRO A 408 -15.99 15.98 7.60
N LEU A 409 -14.65 15.86 7.66
CA LEU A 409 -13.84 15.24 6.61
C LEU A 409 -14.22 13.75 6.43
N PHE A 410 -14.27 12.99 7.52
CA PHE A 410 -14.57 11.56 7.46
C PHE A 410 -16.06 11.30 7.17
N ALA A 411 -16.96 12.12 7.71
CA ALA A 411 -18.38 12.07 7.36
C ALA A 411 -18.61 12.27 5.85
N ALA A 412 -17.96 13.27 5.26
CA ALA A 412 -18.03 13.53 3.82
C ALA A 412 -17.45 12.36 3.00
N GLN A 413 -16.33 11.78 3.43
CA GLN A 413 -15.75 10.60 2.78
C GLN A 413 -16.67 9.38 2.85
N ARG A 414 -17.24 9.09 4.03
CA ARG A 414 -18.21 7.99 4.21
C ARG A 414 -19.44 8.18 3.31
N ALA A 415 -19.88 9.41 3.06
CA ALA A 415 -21.00 9.71 2.17
C ALA A 415 -20.62 9.63 0.69
N ALA A 416 -19.39 10.00 0.32
CA ALA A 416 -18.93 10.05 -1.06
C ALA A 416 -18.52 8.68 -1.63
N TYR A 417 -17.88 7.82 -0.83
CA TYR A 417 -17.39 6.54 -1.32
C TYR A 417 -18.52 5.53 -1.52
N PRO A 418 -18.55 4.85 -2.68
CA PRO A 418 -19.59 3.90 -3.00
C PRO A 418 -19.47 2.65 -2.12
N ASN A 419 -20.61 2.03 -1.88
CA ASN A 419 -20.72 0.78 -1.13
C ASN A 419 -20.75 -0.44 -2.07
N SER A 420 -20.24 -0.31 -3.30
CA SER A 420 -20.19 -1.41 -4.27
C SER A 420 -19.07 -2.39 -3.90
N MET A 421 -19.41 -3.67 -3.95
CA MET A 421 -18.41 -4.75 -4.08
C MET A 421 -17.95 -4.87 -5.52
#